data_AF-A0A381Y9N3-F1
#
_entry.id   AF-A0A381Y9N3-F1
#
_cell.length_a   1.000
_cell.length_b   1.000
_cell.length_c   1.000
_cell.angle_alpha   90.00
_cell.angle_beta   90.00
_cell.angle_gamma   90.00
#
_symmetry.space_group_name_H-M   'P 1'
#
loop_
_entity.id
_entity.type
_entity.pdbx_description
1 polymer ?
#
loop_
_entity_poly.entity_id
_entity_poly.type
_entity_poly.pdbx_seq_one_letter_code
_entity_poly.pdbx_strand_id
1 'polypeptide(L)'
;MSTTDASVMTTLPRMGFVLNGIAYDGTRKLNTLGKVYAANTAAGTSILLKQYNPVPYNFDFELTAAVDNAEDGAQIFEQIVPFFTPEFTVSVNLVPSMNIKPDVTIILNGTTTEDSYEGDFTTRREIIWTFTFQLKGYIYPDVKSGSV
;
A
#
# COMPACT_ATOMS: atom_id res chain seq x y z
N MET A 1 -12.31 -36.79 17.01
CA MET A 1 -12.13 -35.55 16.24
C MET A 1 -10.99 -35.80 15.27
N SER A 2 -11.28 -35.88 13.96
CA SER A 2 -10.28 -36.23 12.94
C SER A 2 -9.27 -35.10 12.78
N THR A 3 -7.98 -35.44 12.72
CA THR A 3 -6.86 -34.48 12.59
C THR A 3 -6.91 -33.64 11.31
N THR A 4 -7.83 -33.95 10.39
CA THR A 4 -8.11 -33.17 9.18
C THR A 4 -8.92 -31.90 9.48
N ASP A 5 -9.81 -31.89 10.47
CA ASP A 5 -10.56 -30.66 10.84
C ASP A 5 -9.70 -29.64 11.60
N ALA A 6 -8.60 -30.09 12.23
CA ALA A 6 -7.60 -29.21 12.83
C ALA A 6 -6.77 -28.44 11.78
N SER A 7 -6.85 -28.82 10.50
CA SER A 7 -6.10 -28.17 9.40
C SER A 7 -6.76 -26.89 8.86
N VAL A 8 -7.97 -26.56 9.34
CA VAL A 8 -8.65 -25.28 9.06
C VAL A 8 -8.72 -24.40 10.33
N MET A 9 -7.77 -24.59 11.25
CA MET A 9 -7.50 -23.59 12.28
C MET A 9 -6.35 -22.72 11.78
N THR A 10 -6.64 -21.48 11.42
CA THR A 10 -5.63 -20.53 10.93
C THR A 10 -4.65 -20.22 12.06
N THR A 11 -3.39 -20.60 11.89
CA THR A 11 -2.33 -20.41 12.90
C THR A 11 -2.08 -18.91 13.14
N LEU A 12 -1.90 -18.54 14.40
CA LEU A 12 -1.47 -17.21 14.84
C LEU A 12 0.05 -17.25 15.15
N PRO A 13 0.81 -16.17 14.95
CA PRO A 13 0.37 -14.87 14.45
C PRO A 13 0.12 -14.86 12.94
N ARG A 14 -0.79 -13.99 12.48
CA ARG A 14 -1.07 -13.79 11.04
C ARG A 14 -1.32 -12.32 10.74
N MET A 15 -0.99 -11.92 9.52
CA MET A 15 -1.22 -10.56 9.02
C MET A 15 -1.99 -10.59 7.71
N GLY A 16 -2.97 -9.69 7.56
CA GLY A 16 -3.75 -9.46 6.36
C GLY A 16 -3.68 -8.00 5.95
N PHE A 17 -3.64 -7.73 4.65
CA PHE A 17 -3.59 -6.37 4.10
C PHE A 17 -4.76 -6.19 3.14
N VAL A 18 -5.53 -5.11 3.31
CA VAL A 18 -6.72 -4.84 2.51
C VAL A 18 -6.67 -3.40 2.00
N LEU A 19 -7.03 -3.21 0.72
CA LEU A 19 -7.30 -1.90 0.15
C LEU A 19 -8.75 -1.53 0.46
N ASN A 20 -8.95 -0.57 1.37
CA ASN A 20 -10.26 -0.14 1.84
C ASN A 20 -10.87 0.96 0.96
N GLY A 21 -10.03 1.81 0.36
CA GLY A 21 -10.52 2.96 -0.38
C GLY A 21 -9.53 3.50 -1.41
N ILE A 22 -10.09 4.12 -2.45
CA ILE A 22 -9.35 4.91 -3.42
C ILE A 22 -10.08 6.24 -3.60
N ALA A 23 -9.40 7.36 -3.35
CA ALA A 23 -9.97 8.69 -3.45
C ALA A 23 -9.10 9.63 -4.29
N TYR A 24 -9.72 10.46 -5.12
CA TYR A 24 -9.01 11.47 -5.90
C TYR A 24 -8.46 12.58 -4.99
N ASP A 25 -7.19 12.94 -5.16
CA ASP A 25 -6.56 14.01 -4.36
C ASP A 25 -6.43 15.31 -5.17
N GLY A 26 -7.42 16.18 -5.03
CA GLY A 26 -7.46 17.47 -5.72
C GLY A 26 -6.37 18.45 -5.31
N THR A 27 -5.72 18.25 -4.16
CA THR A 27 -4.68 19.17 -3.67
C THR A 27 -3.36 19.02 -4.43
N ARG A 28 -3.09 17.81 -4.95
CA ARG A 28 -1.90 17.49 -5.77
C ARG A 28 -2.18 17.58 -7.28
N LYS A 29 -3.28 18.23 -7.68
CA LYS A 29 -3.72 18.28 -9.07
C LYS A 29 -2.68 18.98 -9.95
N LEU A 30 -2.17 18.25 -10.92
CA LEU A 30 -1.36 18.79 -12.02
C LEU A 30 -2.27 19.31 -13.15
N ASN A 31 -1.71 20.15 -14.03
CA ASN A 31 -2.39 20.53 -15.27
C ASN A 31 -2.59 19.28 -16.14
N THR A 32 -3.85 19.00 -16.50
CA THR A 32 -4.28 17.82 -17.26
C THR A 32 -3.77 17.81 -18.71
N LEU A 33 -3.42 18.96 -19.27
CA LEU A 33 -2.90 19.06 -20.64
C LEU A 33 -1.37 18.90 -20.72
N GLY A 34 -0.69 18.90 -19.58
CA GLY A 34 0.77 18.71 -19.53
C GLY A 34 1.17 17.32 -20.01
N LYS A 35 2.26 17.25 -20.77
CA LYS A 35 2.84 16.02 -21.28
C LYS A 35 4.31 15.93 -20.93
N VAL A 36 4.75 14.74 -20.55
CA VAL A 36 6.15 14.38 -20.36
C VAL A 36 6.63 13.62 -21.59
N TYR A 37 7.86 13.89 -22.03
CA TYR A 37 8.47 13.28 -23.19
C TYR A 37 9.76 12.54 -22.81
N ALA A 38 10.00 11.41 -23.45
CA ALA A 38 11.24 10.64 -23.31
C ALA A 38 11.68 10.08 -24.67
N ALA A 39 12.99 9.90 -24.87
CA ALA A 39 13.52 9.27 -26.07
C ALA A 39 13.19 7.77 -26.07
N ASN A 40 12.71 7.23 -27.19
CA ASN A 40 12.47 5.80 -27.34
C ASN A 40 13.78 5.07 -27.69
N THR A 41 14.59 4.77 -26.67
CA THR A 41 15.90 4.12 -26.86
C THR A 41 15.80 2.70 -27.44
N ALA A 42 14.62 2.06 -27.39
CA ALA A 42 14.38 0.74 -27.96
C ALA A 42 14.09 0.78 -29.49
N ALA A 43 13.48 1.86 -30.00
CA ALA A 43 13.13 2.01 -31.41
C ALA A 43 14.00 3.04 -32.18
N GLY A 44 14.99 3.64 -31.49
CA GLY A 44 15.87 4.69 -32.02
C GLY A 44 15.53 6.08 -31.48
N THR A 45 16.54 6.94 -31.35
CA THR A 45 16.42 8.27 -30.72
C THR A 45 15.54 9.26 -31.48
N SER A 46 15.15 8.95 -32.71
CA SER A 46 14.25 9.76 -33.55
C SER A 46 12.76 9.59 -33.24
N ILE A 47 12.40 8.67 -32.33
CA ILE A 47 11.02 8.42 -31.92
C ILE A 47 10.85 8.87 -30.47
N LEU A 48 9.81 9.67 -30.20
CA LEU A 48 9.52 10.17 -28.86
C LEU A 48 8.38 9.38 -28.23
N LEU A 49 8.58 8.99 -26.97
CA LEU A 49 7.53 8.58 -26.05
C LEU A 49 6.90 9.83 -25.45
N LYS A 50 5.57 9.85 -25.35
CA LYS A 50 4.81 10.91 -24.71
C LYS A 50 3.77 10.31 -23.77
N GLN A 51 3.60 10.93 -22.61
CA GLN A 51 2.60 10.56 -21.62
C GLN A 51 1.98 11.83 -21.05
N TYR A 52 0.67 11.81 -20.78
CA TYR A 52 0.03 12.89 -20.03
C TYR A 52 0.50 12.87 -18.57
N ASN A 53 0.45 14.03 -17.91
CA ASN A 53 0.72 14.13 -16.49
C ASN A 53 -0.13 13.13 -15.69
N PRO A 54 0.44 12.53 -14.64
CA PRO A 54 -0.29 11.59 -13.81
C PRO A 54 -1.41 12.26 -13.02
N VAL A 55 -2.40 11.46 -12.64
CA VAL A 55 -3.53 11.89 -11.80
C VAL A 55 -3.29 11.42 -10.37
N PRO A 56 -3.30 12.33 -9.37
CA PRO A 56 -3.06 11.97 -7.97
C PRO A 56 -4.26 11.26 -7.33
N TYR A 57 -3.99 10.18 -6.60
CA TYR A 57 -4.96 9.46 -5.79
C TYR A 57 -4.38 9.13 -4.41
N ASN A 58 -5.26 9.02 -3.42
CA ASN A 58 -4.98 8.47 -2.10
C ASN A 58 -5.55 7.06 -2.05
N PHE A 59 -4.72 6.11 -1.62
CA PHE A 59 -5.07 4.71 -1.46
C PHE A 59 -5.07 4.39 0.03
N ASP A 60 -6.23 4.06 0.57
CA ASP A 60 -6.40 3.78 1.99
C ASP A 60 -6.29 2.28 2.21
N PHE A 61 -5.31 1.88 3.00
CA PHE A 61 -5.01 0.49 3.31
C PHE A 61 -5.17 0.20 4.79
N GLU A 62 -5.50 -1.04 5.09
CA GLU A 62 -5.57 -1.55 6.44
C GLU A 62 -4.77 -2.83 6.56
N LEU A 63 -3.84 -2.84 7.51
CA LEU A 63 -3.13 -4.05 7.96
C LEU A 63 -3.78 -4.53 9.25
N THR A 64 -4.28 -5.76 9.24
CA THR A 64 -4.77 -6.44 10.44
C THR A 64 -3.77 -7.53 10.84
N ALA A 65 -3.22 -7.43 12.04
CA ALA A 65 -2.37 -8.44 12.64
C ALA A 65 -3.10 -9.11 13.81
N ALA A 66 -3.34 -10.41 13.68
CA ALA A 66 -3.98 -11.21 14.72
C ALA A 66 -2.93 -12.02 15.48
N VAL A 67 -3.02 -12.01 16.81
CA VAL A 67 -2.06 -12.65 17.72
C VAL A 67 -2.77 -13.31 18.92
N ASP A 68 -2.15 -14.34 19.49
CA ASP A 68 -2.63 -15.01 20.71
C ASP A 68 -2.21 -14.25 21.98
N ASN A 69 -1.04 -13.60 21.97
CA ASN A 69 -0.50 -12.87 23.12
C ASN A 69 -0.29 -11.39 22.81
N ALA A 70 -0.49 -10.53 23.81
CA ALA A 70 -0.28 -9.09 23.66
C ALA A 70 1.18 -8.74 23.32
N GLU A 71 2.14 -9.54 23.81
CA GLU A 71 3.57 -9.39 23.54
C GLU A 71 3.90 -9.57 22.05
N ASP A 72 3.35 -10.62 21.42
CA ASP A 72 3.58 -10.86 19.98
C ASP A 72 3.05 -9.68 19.14
N GLY A 73 1.92 -9.09 19.56
CA GLY A 73 1.36 -7.88 18.95
C GLY A 73 2.23 -6.64 19.16
N ALA A 74 2.78 -6.46 20.36
CA ALA A 74 3.72 -5.37 20.65
C ALA A 74 5.00 -5.49 19.81
N GLN A 75 5.53 -6.70 19.62
CA GLN A 75 6.71 -6.92 18.77
C GLN A 75 6.45 -6.56 17.30
N ILE A 76 5.27 -6.88 16.76
CA ILE A 76 4.88 -6.47 15.41
C ILE A 76 4.78 -4.94 15.33
N PHE A 77 4.14 -4.32 16.33
CA PHE A 77 4.03 -2.87 16.41
C PHE A 77 5.40 -2.18 16.40
N GLU A 78 6.34 -2.64 17.23
CA GLU A 78 7.70 -2.11 17.33
C GLU A 78 8.51 -2.28 16.04
N GLN A 79 8.21 -3.27 15.21
CA GLN A 79 8.88 -3.46 13.91
C GLN A 79 8.29 -2.60 12.79
N ILE A 80 7.10 -2.03 12.97
CA ILE A 80 6.43 -1.24 11.93
C ILE A 80 6.53 0.24 12.25
N VAL A 81 6.06 0.64 13.43
CA VAL A 81 5.81 2.05 13.75
C VAL A 81 7.05 2.93 13.74
N PRO A 82 8.25 2.50 14.19
CA PRO A 82 9.45 3.35 14.15
C PRO A 82 9.88 3.83 12.77
N PHE A 83 9.44 3.16 11.69
CA PHE A 83 9.74 3.57 10.32
C PHE A 83 8.84 4.73 9.82
N PHE A 84 7.76 5.03 10.52
CA PHE A 84 6.79 6.08 10.15
C PHE A 84 6.91 7.27 11.09
N THR A 85 7.38 8.41 10.56
CA THR A 85 7.64 9.63 11.36
C THR A 85 6.88 10.87 10.89
N PRO A 86 5.53 10.88 10.74
CA PRO A 86 4.50 9.83 10.58
C PRO A 86 4.38 9.30 9.14
N GLU A 87 5.25 9.79 8.27
CA GLU A 87 5.31 9.49 6.85
C GLU A 87 6.61 8.75 6.52
N PHE A 88 6.51 7.82 5.57
CA PHE A 88 7.59 7.03 5.02
C PHE A 88 7.54 7.17 3.50
N THR A 89 8.60 7.70 2.90
CA THR A 89 8.64 7.99 1.46
C THR A 89 9.62 7.06 0.76
N VAL A 90 9.17 6.45 -0.33
CA VAL A 90 9.97 5.54 -1.16
C VAL A 90 9.89 5.94 -2.62
N SER A 91 11.03 5.97 -3.31
CA SER A 91 11.08 6.19 -4.75
C SER A 91 10.75 4.88 -5.48
N VAL A 92 9.67 4.87 -6.26
CA VAL A 92 9.23 3.68 -7.00
C VAL A 92 9.41 3.91 -8.50
N ASN A 93 10.01 2.97 -9.22
CA ASN A 93 10.12 3.04 -10.67
C ASN A 93 8.82 2.58 -11.35
N LEU A 94 7.84 3.49 -11.49
CA LEU A 94 6.49 3.17 -11.97
C LEU A 94 6.37 3.11 -13.50
N VAL A 95 7.13 3.93 -14.24
CA VAL A 95 7.12 3.91 -15.72
C VAL A 95 8.56 3.78 -16.22
N PRO A 96 9.11 2.55 -16.28
CA PRO A 96 10.50 2.31 -16.65
C PRO A 96 10.85 2.82 -18.05
N SER A 97 9.91 2.74 -18.99
CA SER A 97 10.09 3.18 -20.39
C SER A 97 10.32 4.69 -20.52
N MET A 98 9.87 5.49 -19.55
CA MET A 98 10.11 6.93 -19.49
C MET A 98 11.04 7.33 -18.35
N ASN A 99 11.64 6.36 -17.65
CA ASN A 99 12.47 6.58 -16.46
C ASN A 99 11.77 7.46 -15.39
N ILE A 100 10.45 7.31 -15.22
CA ILE A 100 9.69 8.04 -14.20
C ILE A 100 9.76 7.29 -12.88
N LYS A 101 10.45 7.91 -11.92
CA LYS A 101 10.67 7.42 -10.56
C LYS A 101 10.09 8.40 -9.54
N PRO A 102 8.76 8.47 -9.39
CA PRO A 102 8.16 9.35 -8.41
C PRO A 102 8.42 8.84 -7.00
N ASP A 103 8.51 9.79 -6.08
CA ASP A 103 8.47 9.52 -4.65
C ASP A 103 7.02 9.28 -4.23
N VAL A 104 6.78 8.12 -3.61
CA VAL A 104 5.48 7.72 -3.07
C VAL A 104 5.55 7.81 -1.56
N THR A 105 4.70 8.62 -0.97
CA THR A 105 4.61 8.82 0.48
C THR A 105 3.51 7.91 1.05
N ILE A 106 3.86 7.15 2.08
CA ILE A 106 2.97 6.30 2.85
C ILE A 106 2.86 6.91 4.25
N ILE A 107 1.64 7.13 4.71
CA ILE A 107 1.35 7.74 6.01
C ILE A 107 0.70 6.68 6.89
N LEU A 108 1.20 6.50 8.11
CA LEU A 108 0.48 5.74 9.14
C LEU A 108 -0.46 6.70 9.87
N ASN A 109 -1.76 6.57 9.65
CA ASN A 109 -2.78 7.44 10.24
C ASN A 109 -3.11 7.07 11.69
N GLY A 110 -2.98 5.78 12.02
CA GLY A 110 -3.27 5.30 13.36
C GLY A 110 -3.09 3.79 13.51
N THR A 111 -3.05 3.38 14.76
CA THR A 111 -3.02 1.98 15.17
C THR A 111 -4.03 1.78 16.29
N THR A 112 -4.85 0.74 16.19
CA THR A 112 -5.84 0.35 17.21
C THR A 112 -5.67 -1.10 17.60
N THR A 113 -6.09 -1.44 18.81
CA THR A 113 -6.07 -2.81 19.31
C THR A 113 -7.45 -3.23 19.81
N GLU A 114 -7.86 -4.44 19.48
CA GLU A 114 -9.10 -5.07 19.93
C GLU A 114 -8.76 -6.42 20.56
N ASP A 115 -9.37 -6.72 21.70
CA ASP A 115 -9.19 -7.99 22.43
C ASP A 115 -10.54 -8.68 22.53
N SER A 116 -10.72 -9.75 21.75
CA SER A 116 -11.93 -10.55 21.79
C SER A 116 -11.90 -11.49 22.99
N TYR A 117 -12.39 -11.02 24.13
CA TYR A 117 -12.63 -11.84 25.31
C TYR A 117 -14.14 -12.02 25.55
N GLU A 118 -14.74 -12.93 24.81
CA GLU A 118 -16.10 -13.41 25.10
C GLU A 118 -15.98 -14.60 26.06
N GLY A 119 -16.67 -14.54 27.20
CA GLY A 119 -16.54 -15.48 28.34
C GLY A 119 -16.99 -16.93 28.11
N ASP A 120 -16.94 -17.40 26.87
CA ASP A 120 -17.22 -18.78 26.45
C ASP A 120 -15.92 -19.59 26.38
N PHE A 121 -15.86 -20.69 27.14
CA PHE A 121 -14.71 -21.62 27.17
C PHE A 121 -14.38 -22.26 25.82
N THR A 122 -15.25 -22.12 24.82
CA THR A 122 -15.04 -22.66 23.47
C THR A 122 -14.34 -21.68 22.52
N THR A 123 -14.33 -20.37 22.80
CA THR A 123 -13.73 -19.37 21.90
C THR A 123 -12.29 -19.07 22.33
N ARG A 124 -11.33 -19.26 21.43
CA ARG A 124 -9.92 -18.91 21.68
C ARG A 124 -9.78 -17.39 21.64
N ARG A 125 -9.19 -16.79 22.68
CA ARG A 125 -8.89 -15.35 22.73
C ARG A 125 -8.00 -14.95 21.55
N GLU A 126 -8.40 -13.92 20.81
CA GLU A 126 -7.61 -13.33 19.73
C GLU A 126 -7.50 -11.82 19.96
N ILE A 127 -6.27 -11.30 19.87
CA ILE A 127 -5.98 -9.87 19.91
C ILE A 127 -5.69 -9.41 18.49
N ILE A 128 -6.42 -8.40 18.03
CA ILE A 128 -6.29 -7.84 16.67
C ILE A 128 -5.68 -6.46 16.78
N TRP A 129 -4.57 -6.26 16.09
CA TRP A 129 -3.94 -4.97 15.85
C TRP A 129 -4.30 -4.49 14.45
N THR A 130 -4.84 -3.29 14.35
CA THR A 130 -5.22 -2.68 13.07
C THR A 130 -4.37 -1.45 12.84
N PHE A 131 -3.67 -1.40 11.71
CA PHE A 131 -2.88 -0.26 11.27
C PHE A 131 -3.51 0.35 10.02
N THR A 132 -3.85 1.64 10.09
CA THR A 132 -4.48 2.36 8.98
C THR A 132 -3.43 3.18 8.25
N PHE A 133 -3.19 2.85 6.98
CA PHE A 133 -2.24 3.55 6.13
C PHE A 133 -2.95 4.35 5.04
N GLN A 134 -2.35 5.46 4.64
CA GLN A 134 -2.71 6.17 3.42
C GLN A 134 -1.48 6.31 2.52
N LEU A 135 -1.56 5.73 1.34
CA LEU A 135 -0.54 5.86 0.30
C LEU A 135 -0.94 6.97 -0.67
N LYS A 136 -0.07 7.98 -0.82
CA LYS A 136 -0.22 9.08 -1.78
C LYS A 136 0.43 8.69 -3.10
N GLY A 137 -0.39 8.19 -4.02
CA GLY A 137 0.04 7.65 -5.30
C GLY A 137 -0.35 8.53 -6.49
N TYR A 138 0.03 8.04 -7.67
CA TYR A 138 -0.23 8.64 -8.96
C TYR A 138 -0.65 7.54 -9.94
N ILE A 139 -1.73 7.77 -10.68
CA ILE A 139 -2.15 6.91 -11.79
C ILE A 139 -1.70 7.55 -13.08
N TYR A 140 -0.96 6.77 -13.88
CA TYR A 140 -0.37 7.22 -15.13
C TYR A 140 -1.21 6.76 -16.32
N PRO A 141 -1.62 7.66 -17.21
CA PRO A 141 -2.22 7.29 -18.51
C PRO A 141 -1.21 6.54 -19.38
N ASP A 142 -1.68 5.87 -20.43
CA ASP A 142 -0.79 5.11 -21.33
C ASP A 142 0.34 5.96 -21.93
N VAL A 143 1.52 5.36 -22.06
CA VAL A 143 2.61 5.93 -22.86
C VAL A 143 2.29 5.73 -24.34
N LYS A 144 2.29 6.80 -25.13
CA LYS A 144 2.13 6.74 -26.59
C LYS A 144 3.47 7.02 -27.27
N SER A 145 3.70 6.35 -28.40
CA SER A 145 4.85 6.60 -29.28
C SER A 145 4.38 7.36 -30.51
N GLY A 146 5.15 8.33 -30.98
CA GLY A 146 4.91 9.02 -32.25
C GLY A 146 6.21 9.35 -32.96
N SER A 147 6.21 9.27 -34.29
CA SER A 147 7.27 9.88 -35.09
C SER A 147 7.21 11.40 -34.91
N VAL A 148 8.39 12.03 -34.85
CA VAL A 148 8.52 13.48 -34.98
C VAL A 148 8.01 13.91 -36.35
#